data_AF-A0A954K4B7-F1
#
_entry.id   AF-A0A954K4B7-F1
#
_cell.length_a   1.000
_cell.length_b   1.000
_cell.length_c   1.000
_cell.angle_alpha   90.00
_cell.angle_beta   90.00
_cell.angle_gamma   90.00
#
_symmetry.space_group_name_H-M   'P 1'
#
loop_
_entity.id
_entity.type
_entity.pdbx_description
1 polymer ?
#
loop_
_entity_poly.entity_id
_entity_poly.type
_entity_poly.pdbx_seq_one_letter_code
_entity_poly.pdbx_strand_id
1 'polypeptide(L)'
;MTGFYFLVFSGTQEGRASANAVRLSAPDTFPSAPQINTLPPQAKLQSACETQAELIRQRISIPTNALIKAPYILIGDYETETLEALYRKAILPTEYALSVSYFDSPPDRPITIIA
;
A
#
# COMPACT_ATOMS: atom_id res chain seq x y z
N MET A 1 12.51 -2.94 32.44
CA MET A 1 13.76 -2.96 31.68
C MET A 1 13.85 -1.67 30.89
N THR A 2 14.59 -0.70 31.40
CA THR A 2 14.66 0.68 30.89
C THR A 2 15.90 0.80 30.02
N GLY A 3 15.73 0.90 28.71
CA GLY A 3 16.81 1.16 27.77
C GLY A 3 16.95 2.67 27.55
N PHE A 4 18.14 3.21 27.79
CA PHE A 4 18.48 4.59 27.47
C PHE A 4 19.08 4.63 26.06
N TYR A 5 18.51 5.44 25.18
CA TYR A 5 19.08 5.71 23.87
C TYR A 5 19.66 7.14 23.87
N PHE A 6 20.96 7.25 23.60
CA PHE A 6 21.64 8.53 23.42
C PHE A 6 21.79 8.82 21.93
N LEU A 7 21.28 9.97 21.49
CA LEU A 7 21.63 10.53 20.18
C LEU A 7 22.88 11.39 20.36
N VAL A 8 24.03 10.88 19.90
CA VAL A 8 25.29 11.61 19.86
C VAL A 8 25.33 12.43 18.58
N PHE A 9 25.18 13.75 18.69
CA PHE A 9 25.46 14.66 17.59
C PHE A 9 26.97 14.91 17.55
N SER A 10 27.65 14.31 16.57
CA SER A 10 29.05 14.63 16.26
C SER A 10 29.09 15.89 15.40
N GLY A 11 29.00 17.06 16.03
CA GLY A 11 29.31 18.35 15.42
C GLY A 11 30.68 18.82 15.90
N THR A 12 31.71 18.66 15.07
CA THR A 12 33.04 19.24 15.30
C THR A 12 33.00 20.72 14.94
N GLN A 13 32.74 21.59 15.91
CA GLN A 13 33.13 23.00 15.76
C GLN A 13 33.61 23.55 17.11
N GLU A 14 34.92 23.74 17.18
CA GLU A 14 35.65 24.29 18.31
C GLU A 14 35.14 25.70 18.65
N GLY A 15 34.98 26.00 19.95
CA GLY A 15 35.13 27.38 20.42
C GLY A 15 33.91 28.16 20.91
N ARG A 16 32.77 27.56 21.28
CA ARG A 16 31.68 28.28 22.00
C ARG A 16 30.98 27.48 23.11
N ALA A 17 31.73 26.65 23.83
CA ALA A 17 31.22 25.98 25.02
C ALA A 17 31.23 26.96 26.22
N SER A 18 30.17 27.75 26.40
CA SER A 18 29.78 28.29 27.74
C SER A 18 28.57 29.22 27.78
N ALA A 19 28.04 29.74 26.66
CA ALA A 19 27.11 30.89 26.74
C ALA A 19 25.59 30.58 26.67
N ASN A 20 25.16 29.36 26.33
CA ASN A 20 23.73 29.05 26.20
C ASN A 20 23.33 27.85 27.07
N ALA A 21 23.34 28.05 28.38
CA ALA A 21 22.62 27.16 29.29
C ALA A 21 21.12 27.44 29.16
N VAL A 22 20.47 26.85 28.16
CA VAL A 22 19.02 26.83 28.05
C VAL A 22 18.49 25.99 29.20
N ARG A 23 17.81 26.63 30.16
CA ARG A 23 17.03 25.90 31.18
C ARG A 23 15.92 25.15 30.46
N LEU A 24 16.09 23.83 30.32
CA LEU A 24 15.03 22.94 29.87
C LEU A 24 14.04 22.80 31.03
N SER A 25 12.88 23.43 30.90
CA SER A 25 11.72 23.16 31.75
C SER A 25 11.38 21.65 31.68
N ALA A 26 10.68 21.16 32.70
CA ALA A 26 10.22 19.76 32.75
C ALA A 26 9.54 19.37 31.41
N PRO A 27 9.78 18.16 30.88
CA PRO A 27 9.32 17.80 29.56
C PRO A 27 7.80 17.85 29.56
N ASP A 28 7.23 18.70 28.70
CA ASP A 28 5.82 18.63 28.36
C ASP A 28 5.52 17.20 27.96
N THR A 29 4.54 16.58 28.63
CA THR A 29 4.06 15.24 28.32
C THR A 29 3.74 15.20 26.84
N PHE A 30 4.60 14.52 26.06
CA PHE A 30 4.36 14.36 24.62
C PHE A 30 2.95 13.78 24.45
N PRO A 31 2.07 14.43 23.66
CA PRO A 31 0.79 13.81 23.32
C PRO A 31 1.11 12.46 22.67
N SER A 32 0.43 11.42 23.11
CA SER A 32 0.61 10.04 22.65
C SER A 32 0.81 9.98 21.13
N ALA A 33 1.75 9.15 20.68
CA ALA A 33 2.08 8.97 19.27
C ALA A 33 0.79 8.91 18.42
N PRO A 34 0.72 9.62 17.28
CA PRO A 34 -0.48 9.63 16.45
C PRO A 34 -0.84 8.19 16.11
N GLN A 35 -2.08 7.80 16.42
CA GLN A 35 -2.59 6.48 16.08
C GLN A 35 -2.59 6.36 14.56
N ILE A 36 -1.60 5.67 14.01
CA ILE A 36 -1.57 5.33 12.59
C ILE A 36 -2.71 4.31 12.40
N ASN A 37 -3.88 4.81 11.97
CA ASN A 37 -5.01 3.99 11.56
C ASN A 37 -4.54 3.06 10.45
N THR A 38 -4.16 1.85 10.84
CA THR A 38 -3.62 0.87 9.91
C THR A 38 -4.83 0.32 9.16
N LEU A 39 -5.01 0.74 7.90
CA LEU A 39 -6.11 0.26 7.06
C LEU A 39 -6.19 -1.27 7.10
N PRO A 40 -7.41 -1.85 7.11
CA PRO A 40 -7.57 -3.29 7.09
C PRO A 40 -6.87 -3.89 5.85
N PRO A 41 -6.35 -5.12 5.93
CA PRO A 41 -5.51 -5.72 4.89
C PRO A 41 -6.19 -5.74 3.51
N GLN A 42 -7.52 -5.92 3.46
CA GLN A 42 -8.29 -5.90 2.23
C GLN A 42 -8.35 -4.50 1.57
N ALA A 43 -8.43 -3.43 2.38
CA ALA A 43 -8.40 -2.06 1.86
C ALA A 43 -7.01 -1.70 1.31
N LYS A 44 -5.94 -2.25 1.89
CA LYS A 44 -4.58 -2.09 1.36
C LYS A 44 -4.44 -2.77 -0.01
N LEU A 45 -4.95 -3.98 -0.16
CA LEU A 45 -4.90 -4.70 -1.43
C LEU A 45 -5.72 -4.01 -2.52
N GLN A 46 -6.91 -3.51 -2.18
CA GLN A 46 -7.73 -2.72 -3.10
C GLN A 46 -7.00 -1.44 -3.56
N SER A 47 -6.41 -0.68 -2.63
CA SER A 47 -5.61 0.51 -2.95
C SER A 47 -4.39 0.18 -3.83
N ALA A 48 -3.73 -0.95 -3.58
CA ALA A 48 -2.64 -1.43 -4.43
C ALA A 48 -3.13 -1.77 -5.85
N CYS A 49 -4.32 -2.36 -5.97
CA CYS A 49 -4.92 -2.67 -7.26
C CYS A 49 -5.27 -1.39 -8.04
N GLU A 50 -5.84 -0.39 -7.38
CA GLU A 50 -6.15 0.92 -7.98
C GLU A 50 -4.89 1.64 -8.45
N THR A 51 -3.86 1.67 -7.61
CA THR A 51 -2.56 2.27 -7.96
C THR A 51 -1.97 1.59 -9.20
N GLN A 52 -2.01 0.26 -9.24
CA GLN A 52 -1.50 -0.52 -10.36
C GLN A 52 -2.31 -0.30 -11.64
N ALA A 53 -3.63 -0.19 -11.54
CA ALA A 53 -4.50 0.10 -12.69
C ALA A 53 -4.17 1.45 -13.33
N GLU A 54 -3.97 2.49 -12.51
CA GLU A 54 -3.58 3.82 -12.99
C GLU A 54 -2.20 3.83 -13.64
N LEU A 55 -1.22 3.12 -13.06
CA LEU A 55 0.10 2.96 -13.66
C LEU A 55 0.04 2.30 -15.05
N ILE A 56 -0.85 1.32 -15.22
CA ILE A 56 -1.01 0.64 -16.51
C ILE A 56 -1.73 1.55 -17.50
N ARG A 57 -2.78 2.27 -17.07
CA ARG A 57 -3.49 3.25 -17.91
C ARG A 57 -2.56 4.33 -18.47
N GLN A 58 -1.61 4.81 -17.65
CA GLN A 58 -0.62 5.79 -18.11
C GLN A 58 0.34 5.23 -19.18
N ARG A 59 0.55 3.92 -19.19
CA ARG A 59 1.46 3.25 -20.14
C ARG A 59 0.76 2.84 -21.44
N ILE A 60 -0.55 2.65 -21.40
CA ILE A 60 -1.34 2.23 -22.55
C ILE A 60 -1.80 3.48 -23.31
N SER A 61 -1.41 3.59 -24.58
CA SER A 61 -1.74 4.75 -25.42
C SER A 61 -3.15 4.70 -26.05
N ILE A 62 -3.87 3.60 -25.85
CA ILE A 62 -5.24 3.41 -26.34
C ILE A 62 -6.26 3.62 -25.20
N PRO A 63 -7.47 4.11 -25.51
CA PRO A 63 -8.53 4.21 -24.52
C PRO A 63 -8.96 2.80 -24.07
N THR A 64 -8.73 2.49 -22.80
CA THR A 64 -9.10 1.20 -22.19
C THR A 64 -9.99 1.41 -20.98
N ASN A 65 -10.98 0.54 -20.82
CA ASN A 65 -11.73 0.43 -19.58
C ASN A 65 -10.96 -0.43 -18.59
N ALA A 66 -11.18 -0.17 -17.30
CA ALA A 66 -10.61 -1.00 -16.24
C ALA A 66 -11.70 -1.41 -15.26
N LEU A 67 -11.70 -2.68 -14.88
CA LEU A 67 -12.53 -3.24 -13.82
C LEU A 67 -11.61 -3.74 -12.71
N ILE A 68 -11.77 -3.17 -11.52
CA ILE A 68 -10.92 -3.47 -10.37
C ILE A 68 -11.75 -4.24 -9.35
N LYS A 69 -11.35 -5.48 -9.06
CA LYS A 69 -11.93 -6.33 -8.02
C LYS A 69 -10.80 -7.11 -7.35
N ALA A 70 -10.28 -6.60 -6.23
CA ALA A 70 -9.13 -7.19 -5.55
C ALA A 70 -9.30 -8.72 -5.35
N PRO A 71 -8.28 -9.53 -5.69
CA PRO A 71 -6.93 -9.16 -6.14
C PRO A 71 -6.79 -8.85 -7.65
N TYR A 72 -7.86 -8.91 -8.43
CA TYR A 72 -7.82 -8.82 -9.90
C TYR A 72 -8.02 -7.40 -10.44
N ILE A 73 -7.27 -7.09 -11.48
CA ILE A 73 -7.40 -5.88 -12.30
C ILE A 73 -7.59 -6.35 -13.74
N LEU A 74 -8.75 -6.06 -14.33
CA LEU A 74 -8.98 -6.27 -15.74
C LEU A 74 -8.85 -4.96 -16.49
N ILE A 75 -8.06 -4.95 -17.56
CA ILE A 75 -7.89 -3.79 -18.45
C ILE A 75 -8.02 -4.27 -19.89
N GLY A 76 -8.86 -3.59 -20.67
CA GLY A 76 -9.09 -3.93 -22.07
C GLY A 76 -9.87 -2.84 -22.81
N ASP A 77 -10.00 -3.00 -24.11
CA ASP A 77 -10.80 -2.13 -24.99
C ASP A 77 -12.31 -2.44 -24.95
N TYR A 78 -12.70 -3.48 -24.20
CA TYR A 78 -14.10 -3.86 -23.99
C TYR A 78 -14.87 -2.87 -23.10
N GLU A 79 -16.18 -2.84 -23.26
CA GLU A 79 -17.09 -2.19 -22.32
C GLU A 79 -17.03 -2.81 -20.92
N THR A 80 -17.29 -2.00 -19.90
CA THR A 80 -17.27 -2.42 -18.49
C THR A 80 -18.17 -3.62 -18.20
N GLU A 81 -19.33 -3.73 -18.86
CA GLU A 81 -20.24 -4.88 -18.69
C GLU A 81 -19.63 -6.17 -19.23
N THR A 82 -18.87 -6.09 -20.33
CA THR A 82 -18.18 -7.23 -20.91
C THR A 82 -17.02 -7.66 -20.00
N LEU A 83 -16.28 -6.72 -19.42
CA LEU A 83 -15.25 -7.02 -18.42
C LEU A 83 -15.84 -7.69 -17.17
N GLU A 84 -17.02 -7.24 -16.70
CA GLU A 84 -17.73 -7.85 -15.58
C GLU A 84 -18.22 -9.26 -15.92
N ALA A 85 -18.73 -9.47 -17.14
CA ALA A 85 -19.14 -10.79 -17.62
C ALA A 85 -17.93 -11.75 -17.70
N LEU A 86 -16.78 -11.26 -18.18
CA LEU A 86 -15.53 -12.04 -18.22
C LEU A 86 -15.07 -12.42 -16.81
N TYR A 87 -15.10 -11.47 -15.88
CA TYR A 87 -14.79 -11.74 -14.48
C TYR A 87 -15.67 -12.85 -13.90
N ARG A 88 -16.99 -12.76 -14.11
CA ARG A 88 -17.93 -13.75 -13.56
C ARG A 88 -17.84 -15.12 -14.20
N LYS A 89 -17.65 -15.17 -15.52
CA LYS A 89 -17.70 -16.43 -16.28
C LYS A 89 -16.37 -17.17 -16.33
N ALA A 90 -15.25 -16.45 -16.33
CA ALA A 90 -13.93 -17.04 -16.50
C ALA A 90 -13.09 -16.96 -15.21
N ILE A 91 -13.01 -15.77 -14.59
CA ILE A 91 -12.09 -15.56 -13.46
C ILE A 91 -12.62 -16.22 -12.18
N LEU A 92 -13.87 -15.97 -11.79
CA LEU A 92 -14.43 -16.55 -10.55
C LEU A 92 -14.36 -18.09 -10.50
N PRO A 93 -14.75 -18.84 -11.56
CA PRO A 93 -14.64 -20.30 -11.52
C PRO A 93 -13.18 -20.77 -11.47
N THR A 94 -12.28 -20.06 -12.16
CA THR A 94 -10.85 -20.37 -12.17
C THR A 94 -10.23 -20.11 -10.80
N GLU A 95 -10.55 -19.00 -10.16
CA GLU A 95 -10.14 -18.68 -8.79
C GLU A 95 -10.58 -19.78 -7.82
N TYR A 96 -11.83 -20.22 -7.92
CA TYR A 96 -12.32 -21.32 -7.08
C TYR A 96 -11.52 -22.60 -7.33
N ALA A 97 -11.30 -22.99 -8.59
CA ALA A 97 -10.53 -24.19 -8.91
C ALA A 97 -9.08 -24.12 -8.39
N LEU A 98 -8.44 -22.95 -8.53
CA LEU A 98 -7.07 -22.72 -8.10
C LEU A 98 -6.95 -22.69 -6.57
N SER A 99 -7.88 -22.05 -5.87
CA SER A 99 -7.89 -22.00 -4.40
C SER A 99 -8.11 -23.37 -3.77
N VAL A 100 -8.91 -24.24 -4.39
CA VAL A 100 -9.14 -25.60 -3.87
C VAL A 100 -7.98 -26.55 -4.18
N SER A 101 -7.33 -26.38 -5.34
CA SER A 101 -6.43 -27.42 -5.87
C SER A 101 -4.94 -27.07 -5.82
N TYR A 102 -4.59 -25.78 -5.73
CA TYR A 102 -3.21 -25.33 -5.93
C TYR A 102 -2.71 -24.33 -4.89
N PHE A 103 -3.56 -23.48 -4.32
CA PHE A 103 -3.12 -22.42 -3.42
C PHE A 103 -3.45 -22.70 -1.96
N ASP A 104 -2.43 -22.69 -1.10
CA ASP A 104 -2.60 -22.77 0.36
C ASP A 104 -3.15 -21.46 0.96
N SER A 105 -2.96 -20.33 0.27
CA SER A 105 -3.39 -19.00 0.71
C SER A 105 -3.83 -18.14 -0.49
N PRO A 106 -4.81 -17.23 -0.30
CA PRO A 106 -5.25 -16.34 -1.36
C PRO A 106 -4.14 -15.37 -1.81
N PRO A 107 -4.21 -14.84 -3.05
CA PRO A 107 -3.21 -13.90 -3.56
C PRO A 107 -3.16 -12.63 -2.71
N ASP A 108 -1.95 -12.24 -2.29
CA ASP A 108 -1.67 -11.05 -1.49
C ASP A 108 -1.21 -9.85 -2.35
N ARG A 109 -1.12 -10.04 -3.67
CA ARG A 109 -0.66 -9.04 -4.63
C ARG A 109 -1.66 -8.86 -5.78
N PRO A 110 -1.72 -7.66 -6.38
CA PRO A 110 -2.58 -7.41 -7.53
C PRO A 110 -2.22 -8.30 -8.72
N ILE A 111 -3.24 -8.89 -9.34
CA ILE A 111 -3.14 -9.71 -10.55
C ILE A 111 -3.74 -8.91 -11.71
N THR A 112 -2.90 -8.55 -12.68
CA THR A 112 -3.34 -7.82 -13.88
C THR A 112 -3.66 -8.80 -15.00
N ILE A 113 -4.85 -8.68 -15.58
CA ILE A 113 -5.31 -9.42 -16.76
C ILE A 113 -5.59 -8.40 -17.87
N ILE A 114 -4.90 -8.55 -18.99
CA ILE A 114 -5.11 -7.75 -20.19
C ILE A 114 -6.04 -8.55 -21.10
N ALA A 115 -7.18 -7.96 -21.43
CA ALA A 115 -8.20 -8.57 -22.28
C ALA A 115 -8.29 -7.83 -23.62
#